data_AF-T0KRX7-F1
#
_entry.id   AF-T0KRX7-F1
#
_cell.length_a   1.000
_cell.length_b   1.000
_cell.length_c   1.000
_cell.angle_alpha   90.00
_cell.angle_beta   90.00
_cell.angle_gamma   90.00
#
_symmetry.space_group_name_H-M   'P 1'
#
loop_
_entity.id
_entity.type
_entity.pdbx_description
1 polymer ?
#
loop_
_entity_poly.entity_id
_entity_poly.type
_entity_poly.pdbx_seq_one_letter_code
_entity_poly.pdbx_strand_id
1 'polypeptide(L)'
;MSQAVAFSKILILTVPSTGQQTILEELKQYDLRRHTIIAIPGNLVSLLMDADIEVANILETNLSPYSCRMDDNNLLVFGRKKVVFITALRADMRPGFYEDIQSIFPMKLKWCSSVIEVSLSNVNGVFHPAMMLMNAGRIESTAGDFMLYRDGLTRSVANTMQAIDQVRMEIGRKFGLRLGTAVDISNECYDQSFTDLVDLARSSPPHNRLKAPSDIDNRNITEDVPDLLVSWHGLAEKLGIDASPIAAIIVLAEVAMGAEYRKTGRNLRKLHLDGVGRSELVAMFSPFQATQNEARL
;
A
#
# COMPACT_ATOMS: atom_id res chain seq x y z
N MET A 1 23.23 3.90 10.05
CA MET A 1 22.76 2.51 9.91
C MET A 1 23.36 1.57 10.96
N SER A 2 24.69 1.38 10.99
CA SER A 2 25.38 0.44 11.92
C SER A 2 24.94 0.52 13.39
N GLN A 3 24.81 1.72 13.96
CA GLN A 3 24.35 1.92 15.34
C GLN A 3 22.93 1.38 15.57
N ALA A 4 22.01 1.59 14.61
CA ALA A 4 20.63 1.11 14.72
C ALA A 4 20.56 -0.42 14.64
N VAL A 5 21.32 -1.02 13.72
CA VAL A 5 21.41 -2.48 13.55
C VAL A 5 22.01 -3.16 14.77
N ALA A 6 23.02 -2.54 15.39
CA ALA A 6 23.61 -3.06 16.63
C ALA A 6 22.69 -2.90 17.84
N PHE A 7 21.90 -1.83 17.90
CA PHE A 7 21.02 -1.52 19.02
C PHE A 7 19.76 -2.40 19.07
N SER A 8 19.13 -2.68 17.93
CA SER A 8 17.80 -3.29 17.88
C SER A 8 17.74 -4.50 16.95
N LYS A 9 16.95 -5.51 17.35
CA LYS A 9 16.53 -6.62 16.49
C LYS A 9 15.31 -6.28 15.62
N ILE A 10 14.64 -5.17 15.88
CA ILE A 10 13.51 -4.70 15.08
C ILE A 10 13.92 -3.39 14.42
N LEU A 11 13.90 -3.38 13.08
CA LEU A 11 14.25 -2.22 12.26
C LEU A 11 12.97 -1.74 11.55
N ILE A 12 12.62 -0.47 11.69
CA ILE A 12 11.41 0.08 11.08
C ILE A 12 11.81 0.98 9.91
N LEU A 13 11.38 0.59 8.72
CA LEU A 13 11.60 1.32 7.47
C LEU A 13 10.42 2.26 7.22
N THR A 14 10.61 3.55 7.51
CA THR A 14 9.60 4.63 7.39
C THR A 14 10.00 5.65 6.33
N VAL A 15 10.35 5.16 5.13
CA VAL A 15 10.69 5.99 3.97
C VAL A 15 9.65 5.77 2.86
N PRO A 16 9.48 6.74 1.94
CA PRO A 16 8.71 6.53 0.72
C PRO A 16 9.20 5.29 -0.03
N SER A 17 8.32 4.69 -0.84
CA SER A 17 8.64 3.47 -1.62
C SER A 17 9.87 3.63 -2.50
N THR A 18 10.15 4.85 -2.97
CA THR A 18 11.34 5.22 -3.74
C THR A 18 12.65 5.11 -2.95
N GLY A 19 12.61 5.24 -1.62
CA GLY A 19 13.78 5.11 -0.74
C GLY A 19 14.01 3.69 -0.21
N GLN A 20 13.03 2.80 -0.34
CA GLN A 20 13.09 1.48 0.29
C GLN A 20 14.21 0.61 -0.26
N GLN A 21 14.39 0.58 -1.59
CA GLN A 21 15.46 -0.20 -2.22
C GLN A 21 16.85 0.30 -1.82
N THR A 22 17.02 1.62 -1.70
CA THR A 22 18.26 2.24 -1.19
C THR A 22 18.59 1.77 0.22
N ILE A 23 17.59 1.73 1.11
CA ILE A 23 17.81 1.26 2.49
C ILE A 23 18.10 -0.24 2.52
N LEU A 24 17.42 -1.05 1.70
CA LEU A 24 17.73 -2.48 1.60
C LEU A 24 19.19 -2.71 1.14
N GLU A 25 19.66 -1.93 0.16
CA GLU A 25 21.04 -1.99 -0.31
C GLU A 25 22.04 -1.63 0.81
N GLU A 26 21.78 -0.55 1.56
CA GLU A 26 22.62 -0.19 2.70
C GLU A 26 22.62 -1.25 3.80
N LEU A 27 21.55 -2.02 3.94
CA LEU A 27 21.40 -3.06 4.96
C LEU A 27 22.16 -4.35 4.62
N LYS A 28 22.48 -4.62 3.34
CA LYS A 28 23.23 -5.80 2.88
C LYS A 28 24.57 -6.03 3.59
N GLN A 29 25.22 -4.96 4.03
CA GLN A 29 26.54 -5.03 4.68
C GLN A 29 26.50 -5.56 6.13
N TYR A 30 25.32 -5.87 6.68
CA TYR A 30 25.16 -6.31 8.07
C TYR A 30 24.56 -7.71 8.17
N ASP A 31 24.84 -8.42 9.27
CA ASP A 31 24.18 -9.69 9.59
C ASP A 31 22.77 -9.42 10.14
N LEU A 32 21.75 -9.67 9.32
CA LEU A 32 20.35 -9.42 9.64
C LEU A 32 19.56 -10.68 10.00
N ARG A 33 20.21 -11.84 10.12
CA ARG A 33 19.54 -13.14 10.34
C ARG A 33 18.73 -13.21 11.63
N ARG A 34 18.97 -12.27 12.56
CA ARG A 34 18.25 -12.13 13.83
C ARG A 34 17.30 -10.93 13.86
N HIS A 35 17.19 -10.19 12.75
CA HIS A 35 16.46 -8.94 12.65
C HIS A 35 15.13 -9.11 11.93
N THR A 36 14.11 -8.46 12.46
CA THR A 36 12.82 -8.26 11.81
C THR A 36 12.77 -6.85 11.24
N ILE A 37 12.56 -6.73 9.93
CA ILE A 37 12.33 -5.43 9.28
C ILE A 37 10.81 -5.19 9.20
N ILE A 38 10.34 -3.99 9.54
CA ILE A 38 8.93 -3.60 9.37
C ILE A 38 8.87 -2.40 8.41
N ALA A 39 8.33 -2.60 7.22
CA ALA A 39 8.18 -1.56 6.22
C ALA A 39 6.81 -0.86 6.29
N ILE A 40 6.85 0.47 6.32
CA ILE A 40 5.69 1.33 6.55
C ILE A 40 5.64 2.48 5.53
N PRO A 41 4.74 2.44 4.54
CA PRO A 41 4.02 1.25 4.06
C PRO A 41 4.99 0.24 3.41
N GLY A 42 4.56 -0.99 3.16
CA GLY A 42 5.42 -2.00 2.54
C GLY A 42 5.47 -1.95 1.02
N ASN A 43 4.30 -1.88 0.37
CA ASN A 43 4.14 -1.81 -1.09
C ASN A 43 4.83 -2.95 -1.87
N LEU A 44 4.95 -4.15 -1.31
CA LEU A 44 5.66 -5.32 -1.86
C LEU A 44 7.19 -5.23 -1.80
N VAL A 45 7.73 -4.49 -0.84
CA VAL A 45 9.19 -4.34 -0.68
C VAL A 45 9.88 -5.67 -0.40
N SER A 46 9.21 -6.61 0.26
CA SER A 46 9.76 -7.94 0.51
C SER A 46 10.07 -8.71 -0.78
N LEU A 47 9.33 -8.45 -1.86
CA LEU A 47 9.56 -9.04 -3.17
C LEU A 47 10.64 -8.32 -3.98
N LEU A 48 11.18 -7.20 -3.47
CA LEU A 48 12.33 -6.50 -4.04
C LEU A 48 13.65 -6.91 -3.37
N MET A 49 13.60 -7.74 -2.33
CA MET A 49 14.79 -8.17 -1.61
C MET A 49 15.60 -9.13 -2.47
N ASP A 50 16.88 -8.82 -2.63
CA ASP A 50 17.83 -9.74 -3.23
C ASP A 50 18.03 -10.97 -2.34
N ALA A 51 18.36 -12.10 -2.97
CA ALA A 51 18.52 -13.39 -2.30
C ALA A 51 19.64 -13.42 -1.25
N ASP A 52 20.56 -12.45 -1.29
CA ASP A 52 21.67 -12.31 -0.33
C ASP A 52 21.28 -11.56 0.95
N ILE A 53 20.11 -10.92 1.00
CA ILE A 53 19.60 -10.28 2.22
C ILE A 53 18.89 -11.30 3.09
N GLU A 54 19.64 -11.96 3.97
CA GLU A 54 19.09 -12.88 4.96
C GLU A 54 18.61 -12.14 6.21
N VAL A 55 17.29 -11.90 6.29
CA VAL A 55 16.62 -11.37 7.50
C VAL A 55 15.96 -12.50 8.30
N ALA A 56 15.65 -12.28 9.59
CA ALA A 56 14.77 -13.20 10.32
C ALA A 56 13.36 -13.18 9.71
N ASN A 57 12.81 -11.98 9.49
CA ASN A 57 11.56 -11.76 8.77
C ASN A 57 11.47 -10.32 8.24
N ILE A 58 10.59 -10.10 7.27
CA ILE A 58 10.18 -8.76 6.83
C ILE A 58 8.67 -8.66 6.90
N LEU A 59 8.18 -7.59 7.51
CA LEU A 59 6.78 -7.28 7.67
C LEU A 59 6.45 -6.05 6.86
N GLU A 60 5.23 -6.03 6.34
CA GLU A 60 4.74 -4.96 5.50
C GLU A 60 3.41 -4.47 6.04
N THR A 61 3.23 -3.16 6.14
CA THR A 61 1.94 -2.55 6.45
C THR A 61 1.28 -1.98 5.21
N ASN A 62 -0.05 -1.93 5.19
CA ASN A 62 -0.79 -1.38 4.05
C ASN A 62 -0.66 0.15 3.97
N LEU A 63 -0.59 0.83 5.11
CA LEU A 63 -0.62 2.28 5.21
C LEU A 63 0.25 2.74 6.37
N SER A 64 0.70 4.00 6.31
CA SER A 64 1.28 4.65 7.48
C SER A 64 0.25 4.70 8.64
N PRO A 65 0.64 4.34 9.88
CA PRO A 65 -0.23 4.41 11.05
C PRO A 65 -0.72 5.83 11.38
N TYR A 66 0.00 6.85 10.90
CA TYR A 66 -0.30 8.26 11.15
C TYR A 66 -0.44 9.03 9.84
N SER A 67 -1.41 9.94 9.81
CA SER A 67 -1.41 11.04 8.85
C SER A 67 -0.68 12.21 9.51
N CYS A 68 0.49 12.54 9.01
CA CYS A 68 1.32 13.60 9.57
C CYS A 68 2.15 14.31 8.50
N ARG A 69 2.61 15.52 8.82
CA ARG A 69 3.47 16.34 7.97
C ARG A 69 4.44 17.13 8.85
N MET A 70 5.66 17.32 8.36
CA MET A 70 6.58 18.30 8.94
C MET A 70 6.18 19.70 8.47
N ASP A 71 6.07 20.62 9.43
CA ASP A 71 5.88 22.05 9.21
C ASP A 71 7.00 22.77 9.96
N ASP A 72 8.00 23.23 9.21
CA ASP A 72 9.32 23.60 9.72
C ASP A 72 9.90 22.52 10.66
N ASN A 73 10.06 22.85 11.94
CA ASN A 73 10.58 21.96 12.98
C ASN A 73 9.48 21.25 13.78
N ASN A 74 8.21 21.39 13.40
CA ASN A 74 7.07 20.79 14.08
C ASN A 74 6.51 19.60 13.31
N LEU A 75 6.24 18.51 14.04
CA LEU A 75 5.48 17.39 13.49
C LEU A 75 3.99 17.62 13.73
N LEU A 76 3.24 17.89 12.66
CA LEU A 76 1.78 17.99 12.71
C LEU A 76 1.17 16.61 12.50
N VAL A 77 0.42 16.10 13.48
CA VAL A 77 -0.31 14.83 13.37
C VAL A 77 -1.80 15.12 13.16
N PHE A 78 -2.29 14.85 11.95
CA PHE A 78 -3.68 15.07 11.56
C PHE A 78 -4.61 13.94 11.96
N GLY A 79 -4.07 12.73 12.12
CA GLY A 79 -4.87 11.58 12.51
C GLY A 79 -4.03 10.35 12.81
N ARG A 80 -4.56 9.51 13.68
CA ARG A 80 -4.02 8.19 14.02
C ARG A 80 -5.03 7.13 13.57
N LYS A 81 -4.59 6.17 12.76
CA LYS A 81 -5.42 5.04 12.37
C LYS A 81 -5.71 4.13 13.57
N LYS A 82 -6.92 3.58 13.64
CA LYS A 82 -7.36 2.63 14.66
C LYS A 82 -6.95 1.20 14.33
N VAL A 83 -6.89 0.89 13.03
CA VAL A 83 -6.45 -0.40 12.49
C VAL A 83 -5.41 -0.17 11.40
N VAL A 84 -4.33 -0.96 11.42
CA VAL A 84 -3.34 -1.06 10.35
C VAL A 84 -3.24 -2.53 9.93
N PHE A 85 -3.29 -2.78 8.63
CA PHE A 85 -3.18 -4.13 8.09
C PHE A 85 -1.69 -4.43 7.95
N ILE A 86 -1.28 -5.63 8.36
CA ILE A 86 0.11 -6.05 8.38
C ILE A 86 0.22 -7.52 8.02
N THR A 87 1.34 -7.93 7.43
CA THR A 87 1.68 -9.34 7.27
C THR A 87 3.17 -9.53 7.43
N ALA A 88 3.57 -10.76 7.68
CA ALA A 88 4.95 -11.19 7.67
C ALA A 88 5.20 -12.02 6.42
N LEU A 89 6.37 -11.88 5.80
CA LEU A 89 6.74 -12.69 4.64
C LEU A 89 6.86 -14.17 5.00
N ARG A 90 7.43 -14.48 6.17
CA ARG A 90 7.57 -15.86 6.67
C ARG A 90 6.50 -16.18 7.71
N ALA A 91 5.92 -17.38 7.60
CA ALA A 91 4.85 -17.86 8.48
C ALA A 91 5.36 -18.58 9.74
N ASP A 92 6.60 -19.07 9.75
CA ASP A 92 7.20 -19.74 10.92
C ASP A 92 7.65 -18.72 11.96
N MET A 93 6.76 -18.42 12.91
CA MET A 93 6.98 -17.40 13.92
C MET A 93 7.13 -18.04 15.30
N ARG A 94 8.17 -17.60 16.02
CA ARG A 94 8.35 -17.98 17.43
C ARG A 94 7.10 -17.62 18.26
N PRO A 95 6.83 -18.34 19.36
CA PRO A 95 5.82 -17.92 20.34
C PRO A 95 6.06 -16.48 20.81
N GLY A 96 4.99 -15.70 20.97
CA GLY A 96 5.06 -14.30 21.39
C GLY A 96 5.37 -13.30 20.26
N PHE A 97 5.61 -13.78 19.02
CA PHE A 97 6.00 -12.89 17.93
C PHE A 97 4.95 -11.82 17.61
N TYR A 98 3.68 -12.22 17.52
CA TYR A 98 2.60 -11.29 17.15
C TYR A 98 2.36 -10.25 18.25
N GLU A 99 2.49 -10.66 19.52
CA GLU A 99 2.40 -9.81 20.70
C GLU A 99 3.56 -8.80 20.76
N ASP A 100 4.79 -9.26 20.48
CA ASP A 100 5.97 -8.41 20.41
C ASP A 100 5.76 -7.31 19.36
N ILE A 101 5.30 -7.65 18.16
CA ILE A 101 5.02 -6.67 17.10
C ILE A 101 3.87 -5.75 17.50
N GLN A 102 2.77 -6.29 18.02
CA GLN A 102 1.62 -5.48 18.47
C GLN A 102 2.03 -4.47 19.56
N SER A 103 2.98 -4.80 20.44
CA SER A 103 3.46 -3.89 21.49
C SER A 103 4.11 -2.60 20.98
N ILE A 104 4.60 -2.59 19.74
CA ILE A 104 5.23 -1.45 19.08
C ILE A 104 4.17 -0.47 18.55
N PHE A 105 2.98 -0.97 18.24
CA PHE A 105 1.92 -0.19 17.62
C PHE A 105 0.82 0.16 18.64
N PRO A 106 0.50 1.45 18.85
CA PRO A 106 -0.57 1.86 19.74
C PRO A 106 -1.98 1.68 19.15
N MET A 107 -2.07 1.13 17.93
CA MET A 107 -3.31 0.79 17.24
C MET A 107 -3.38 -0.71 17.00
N LYS A 108 -4.59 -1.21 16.70
CA LYS A 108 -4.79 -2.62 16.40
C LYS A 108 -4.09 -3.00 15.10
N LEU A 109 -3.36 -4.10 15.12
CA LEU A 109 -2.84 -4.73 13.91
C LEU A 109 -3.83 -5.78 13.41
N LYS A 110 -4.12 -5.74 12.10
CA LYS A 110 -4.92 -6.76 11.41
C LYS A 110 -4.00 -7.59 10.53
N TRP A 111 -3.82 -8.85 10.90
CA TRP A 111 -2.91 -9.74 10.21
C TRP A 111 -3.54 -10.29 8.93
N CYS A 112 -2.89 -10.00 7.81
CA CYS A 112 -3.22 -10.49 6.47
C CYS A 112 -2.45 -11.78 6.18
N SER A 113 -2.98 -12.58 5.25
CA SER A 113 -2.39 -13.88 4.87
C SER A 113 -1.17 -13.76 3.96
N SER A 114 -0.99 -12.63 3.26
CA SER A 114 0.14 -12.44 2.35
C SER A 114 0.46 -10.98 2.08
N VAL A 115 1.67 -10.72 1.57
CA VAL A 115 2.12 -9.37 1.14
C VAL A 115 1.27 -8.82 -0.01
N ILE A 116 0.69 -9.70 -0.84
CA ILE A 116 -0.29 -9.32 -1.87
C ILE A 116 -1.57 -8.78 -1.23
N GLU A 117 -2.09 -9.43 -0.19
CA GLU A 117 -3.28 -8.92 0.51
C GLU A 117 -2.99 -7.54 1.13
N VAL A 118 -1.85 -7.37 1.80
CA VAL A 118 -1.45 -6.07 2.38
C VAL A 118 -1.33 -4.98 1.30
N SER A 119 -0.69 -5.29 0.17
CA SER A 119 -0.57 -4.35 -0.96
C SER A 119 -1.93 -3.97 -1.52
N LEU A 120 -2.82 -4.94 -1.75
CA LEU A 120 -4.19 -4.68 -2.21
C LEU A 120 -5.04 -3.98 -1.13
N SER A 121 -4.68 -4.07 0.14
CA SER A 121 -5.29 -3.28 1.22
C SER A 121 -4.74 -1.86 1.33
N ASN A 122 -3.71 -1.50 0.55
CA ASN A 122 -3.26 -0.12 0.44
C ASN A 122 -4.18 0.65 -0.53
N VAL A 123 -5.24 1.21 0.03
CA VAL A 123 -6.28 1.92 -0.74
C VAL A 123 -5.80 3.24 -1.35
N ASN A 124 -4.59 3.71 -1.05
CA ASN A 124 -4.04 4.91 -1.68
C ASN A 124 -4.02 4.81 -3.22
N GLY A 125 -3.77 3.62 -3.77
CA GLY A 125 -3.83 3.39 -5.21
C GLY A 125 -5.22 3.61 -5.82
N VAL A 126 -6.29 3.46 -5.04
CA VAL A 126 -7.66 3.81 -5.45
C VAL A 126 -7.91 5.30 -5.29
N PHE A 127 -7.48 5.89 -4.16
CA PHE A 127 -7.74 7.28 -3.82
C PHE A 127 -6.93 8.26 -4.67
N HIS A 128 -5.61 8.22 -4.54
CA HIS A 128 -4.79 9.36 -4.92
C HIS A 128 -4.64 9.53 -6.44
N PRO A 129 -4.27 8.51 -7.25
CA PRO A 129 -3.98 8.74 -8.66
C PRO A 129 -5.15 9.30 -9.46
N ALA A 130 -6.35 8.75 -9.26
CA ALA A 130 -7.56 9.20 -9.94
C ALA A 130 -7.95 10.62 -9.51
N MET A 131 -7.93 10.91 -8.20
CA MET A 131 -8.26 12.26 -7.70
C MET A 131 -7.27 13.31 -8.21
N MET A 132 -5.97 13.00 -8.22
CA MET A 132 -4.92 13.89 -8.72
C MET A 132 -5.13 14.20 -10.20
N LEU A 133 -5.22 13.18 -11.05
CA LEU A 133 -5.30 13.36 -12.51
C LEU A 133 -6.61 14.03 -12.94
N MET A 134 -7.74 13.61 -12.36
CA MET A 134 -9.04 14.19 -12.71
C MET A 134 -9.22 15.62 -12.18
N ASN A 135 -8.33 16.10 -11.31
CA ASN A 135 -8.29 17.48 -10.84
C ASN A 135 -7.02 18.23 -11.28
N ALA A 136 -6.18 17.69 -12.17
CA ALA A 136 -4.86 18.24 -12.51
C ALA A 136 -4.90 19.73 -12.88
N GLY A 137 -5.75 20.12 -13.83
CA GLY A 137 -5.87 21.53 -14.22
C GLY A 137 -6.35 22.45 -13.08
N ARG A 138 -7.15 21.95 -12.14
CA ARG A 138 -7.57 22.71 -10.94
C ARG A 138 -6.42 22.82 -9.93
N ILE A 139 -5.66 21.74 -9.74
CA ILE A 139 -4.46 21.73 -8.90
C ILE A 139 -3.50 22.82 -9.36
N GLU A 140 -3.14 22.80 -10.64
CA GLU A 140 -2.16 23.72 -11.22
C GLU A 140 -2.66 25.18 -11.24
N SER A 141 -3.92 25.40 -11.60
CA SER A 141 -4.47 26.77 -11.67
C SER A 141 -4.71 27.44 -10.32
N THR A 142 -4.79 26.66 -9.24
CA THR A 142 -5.04 27.17 -7.87
C THR A 142 -3.87 26.95 -6.92
N ALA A 143 -2.76 26.37 -7.39
CA ALA A 143 -1.68 25.87 -6.55
C ALA A 143 -2.20 25.02 -5.36
N GLY A 144 -3.20 24.17 -5.63
CA GLY A 144 -3.80 23.29 -4.63
C GLY A 144 -4.73 23.98 -3.62
N ASP A 145 -5.17 25.22 -3.86
CA ASP A 145 -6.04 25.96 -2.92
C ASP A 145 -7.51 25.51 -2.95
N PHE A 146 -7.72 24.22 -2.76
CA PHE A 146 -9.02 23.59 -2.52
C PHE A 146 -8.81 22.31 -1.70
N MET A 147 -9.87 21.83 -1.05
CA MET A 147 -9.81 20.57 -0.29
C MET A 147 -9.95 19.39 -1.25
N LEU A 148 -8.91 18.57 -1.37
CA LEU A 148 -8.83 17.52 -2.41
C LEU A 148 -10.01 16.55 -2.33
N TYR A 149 -10.34 16.08 -1.12
CA TYR A 149 -11.46 15.17 -0.90
C TYR A 149 -12.78 15.92 -1.02
N ARG A 150 -13.03 16.91 -0.15
CA ARG A 150 -14.31 17.61 -0.08
C ARG A 150 -14.74 18.27 -1.39
N ASP A 151 -13.80 18.91 -2.09
CA ASP A 151 -14.09 19.72 -3.27
C ASP A 151 -13.71 19.02 -4.59
N GLY A 152 -12.85 17.99 -4.55
CA GLY A 152 -12.32 17.27 -5.73
C GLY A 152 -12.84 15.85 -5.91
N LEU A 153 -13.33 15.18 -4.86
CA LEU A 153 -13.94 13.84 -4.96
C LEU A 153 -15.43 13.94 -5.33
N THR A 154 -15.69 14.33 -6.58
CA THR A 154 -17.04 14.41 -7.15
C THR A 154 -17.57 13.05 -7.60
N ARG A 155 -18.85 12.94 -7.98
CA ARG A 155 -19.46 11.65 -8.37
C ARG A 155 -18.75 10.97 -9.54
N SER A 156 -18.34 11.71 -10.58
CA SER A 156 -17.63 11.10 -11.71
C SER A 156 -16.23 10.63 -11.31
N VAL A 157 -15.54 11.35 -10.43
CA VAL A 157 -14.25 10.92 -9.86
C VAL A 157 -14.43 9.65 -9.03
N ALA A 158 -15.47 9.60 -8.19
CA ALA A 158 -15.83 8.42 -7.42
C ALA A 158 -16.15 7.20 -8.30
N ASN A 159 -16.85 7.38 -9.43
CA ASN A 159 -17.13 6.30 -10.37
C ASN A 159 -15.82 5.73 -10.99
N THR A 160 -14.87 6.59 -11.36
CA THR A 160 -13.55 6.16 -11.83
C THR A 160 -12.80 5.37 -10.76
N MET A 161 -12.80 5.87 -9.53
CA MET A 161 -12.18 5.18 -8.39
C MET A 161 -12.83 3.82 -8.12
N GLN A 162 -14.16 3.72 -8.21
CA GLN A 162 -14.86 2.44 -8.08
C GLN A 162 -14.44 1.45 -9.16
N ALA A 163 -14.24 1.89 -10.41
CA ALA A 163 -13.77 1.00 -11.47
C ALA A 163 -12.36 0.43 -11.18
N ILE A 164 -11.45 1.24 -10.64
CA ILE A 164 -10.13 0.79 -10.15
C ILE A 164 -10.29 -0.20 -9.00
N ASP A 165 -11.17 0.13 -8.05
CA ASP A 165 -11.43 -0.68 -6.85
C ASP A 165 -11.99 -2.07 -7.18
N GLN A 166 -12.85 -2.16 -8.21
CA GLN A 166 -13.37 -3.45 -8.68
C GLN A 166 -12.27 -4.36 -9.21
N VAL A 167 -11.33 -3.83 -10.02
CA VAL A 167 -10.19 -4.60 -10.51
C VAL A 167 -9.34 -5.10 -9.34
N ARG A 168 -9.04 -4.22 -8.36
CA ARG A 168 -8.30 -4.56 -7.14
C ARG A 168 -8.96 -5.71 -6.36
N MET A 169 -10.27 -5.64 -6.17
CA MET A 169 -11.03 -6.70 -5.49
C MET A 169 -11.06 -8.00 -6.30
N GLU A 170 -11.16 -7.93 -7.63
CA GLU A 170 -11.12 -9.12 -8.48
C GLU A 170 -9.77 -9.83 -8.41
N ILE A 171 -8.65 -9.09 -8.39
CA ILE A 171 -7.31 -9.63 -8.14
C ILE A 171 -7.32 -10.41 -6.81
N GLY A 172 -7.79 -9.78 -5.73
CA GLY A 172 -7.90 -10.43 -4.43
C GLY A 172 -8.72 -11.72 -4.48
N ARG A 173 -9.85 -11.70 -5.21
CA ARG A 173 -10.72 -12.87 -5.37
C ARG A 173 -10.04 -14.05 -6.08
N LYS A 174 -9.16 -13.80 -7.05
CA LYS A 174 -8.36 -14.87 -7.71
C LYS A 174 -7.34 -15.50 -6.77
N PHE A 175 -6.83 -14.75 -5.79
CA PHE A 175 -6.00 -15.28 -4.71
C PHE A 175 -6.80 -15.92 -3.57
N GLY A 176 -8.14 -15.93 -3.63
CA GLY A 176 -8.99 -16.43 -2.55
C GLY A 176 -9.11 -15.48 -1.34
N LEU A 177 -8.71 -14.22 -1.51
CA LEU A 177 -8.78 -13.16 -0.49
C LEU A 177 -10.17 -12.53 -0.45
N ARG A 178 -10.55 -12.00 0.72
CA ARG A 178 -11.78 -11.23 0.93
C ARG A 178 -11.45 -9.79 1.27
N LEU A 179 -11.24 -8.99 0.23
CA LEU A 179 -10.95 -7.56 0.38
C LEU A 179 -12.26 -6.77 0.57
N GLY A 180 -12.28 -5.84 1.52
CA GLY A 180 -13.31 -4.80 1.56
C GLY A 180 -13.08 -3.78 0.44
N THR A 181 -14.10 -2.98 0.13
CA THR A 181 -13.97 -1.84 -0.79
C THR A 181 -12.99 -0.80 -0.23
N ALA A 182 -12.55 0.15 -1.05
CA ALA A 182 -11.70 1.25 -0.58
C ALA A 182 -12.35 2.06 0.55
N VAL A 183 -13.69 2.21 0.52
CA VAL A 183 -14.46 2.85 1.59
C VAL A 183 -14.49 1.99 2.84
N ASP A 184 -14.70 0.68 2.72
CA ASP A 184 -14.72 -0.23 3.87
C ASP A 184 -13.38 -0.24 4.62
N ILE A 185 -12.27 -0.32 3.88
CA ILE A 185 -10.93 -0.28 4.48
C ILE A 185 -10.67 1.08 5.13
N SER A 186 -11.08 2.19 4.49
CA SER A 186 -10.98 3.52 5.10
C SER A 186 -11.81 3.63 6.40
N ASN A 187 -13.04 3.11 6.38
CA ASN A 187 -13.92 3.04 7.54
C ASN A 187 -13.27 2.26 8.69
N GLU A 188 -12.67 1.10 8.40
CA GLU A 188 -11.97 0.28 9.40
C GLU A 188 -10.72 0.99 9.95
N CYS A 189 -9.93 1.65 9.08
CA CYS A 189 -8.74 2.37 9.49
C CYS A 189 -9.04 3.59 10.37
N TYR A 190 -10.15 4.30 10.13
CA TYR A 190 -10.50 5.54 10.85
C TYR A 190 -11.64 5.37 11.85
N ASP A 191 -12.20 4.17 12.01
CA ASP A 191 -13.38 3.88 12.85
C ASP A 191 -14.54 4.80 12.48
N GLN A 192 -14.98 4.67 11.22
CA GLN A 192 -16.04 5.45 10.58
C GLN A 192 -17.02 4.51 9.85
N SER A 193 -18.11 5.06 9.31
CA SER A 193 -19.17 4.28 8.66
C SER A 193 -19.76 5.00 7.44
N PHE A 194 -18.91 5.49 6.54
CA PHE A 194 -19.36 6.11 5.29
C PHE A 194 -19.97 5.07 4.36
N THR A 195 -21.04 5.45 3.66
CA THR A 195 -21.80 4.56 2.76
C THR A 195 -21.19 4.47 1.36
N ASP A 196 -20.56 5.53 0.89
CA ASP A 196 -19.83 5.57 -0.37
C ASP A 196 -18.67 6.60 -0.34
N LEU A 197 -17.94 6.72 -1.46
CA LEU A 197 -16.82 7.65 -1.59
C LEU A 197 -17.23 9.13 -1.51
N VAL A 198 -18.44 9.48 -1.96
CA VAL A 198 -18.94 10.86 -1.94
C VAL A 198 -19.41 11.25 -0.54
N ASP A 199 -20.02 10.33 0.19
CA ASP A 199 -20.30 10.47 1.61
C ASP A 199 -19.01 10.65 2.42
N LEU A 200 -18.00 9.78 2.19
CA LEU A 200 -16.66 9.95 2.76
C LEU A 200 -16.09 11.34 2.47
N ALA A 201 -16.13 11.79 1.22
CA ALA A 201 -15.65 13.11 0.80
C ALA A 201 -16.32 14.28 1.55
N ARG A 202 -17.59 14.13 1.93
CA ARG A 202 -18.37 15.21 2.55
C ARG A 202 -18.31 15.18 4.07
N SER A 203 -18.20 13.98 4.63
CA SER A 203 -18.44 13.73 6.04
C SER A 203 -17.18 13.43 6.82
N SER A 204 -16.05 13.09 6.16
CA SER A 204 -14.86 12.62 6.85
C SER A 204 -14.00 13.74 7.45
N PRO A 205 -13.92 13.86 8.79
CA PRO A 205 -13.10 14.90 9.42
C PRO A 205 -11.60 14.86 9.08
N PRO A 206 -10.92 13.70 9.01
CA PRO A 206 -9.48 13.66 8.69
C PRO A 206 -9.19 14.04 7.23
N HIS A 207 -10.11 13.77 6.30
CA HIS A 207 -9.90 14.04 4.88
C HIS A 207 -10.31 15.46 4.48
N ASN A 208 -11.32 16.04 5.13
CA ASN A 208 -11.90 17.34 4.74
C ASN A 208 -11.07 18.57 5.12
N ARG A 209 -9.89 18.34 5.71
CA ARG A 209 -8.89 19.36 6.03
C ARG A 209 -7.66 19.28 5.11
N LEU A 210 -7.63 18.29 4.21
CA LEU A 210 -6.50 18.05 3.33
C LEU A 210 -6.66 18.89 2.06
N LYS A 211 -5.84 19.93 1.93
CA LYS A 211 -5.67 20.63 0.66
C LYS A 211 -5.05 19.71 -0.38
N ALA A 212 -5.36 19.96 -1.64
CA ALA A 212 -4.61 19.38 -2.74
C ALA A 212 -3.13 19.84 -2.67
N PRO A 213 -2.19 19.04 -3.20
CA PRO A 213 -0.81 19.52 -3.38
C PRO A 213 -0.77 20.71 -4.34
N SER A 214 0.34 21.45 -4.34
CA SER A 214 0.54 22.62 -5.21
C SER A 214 0.60 22.29 -6.69
N ASP A 215 0.97 21.05 -7.01
CA ASP A 215 1.23 20.55 -8.35
C ASP A 215 0.95 19.04 -8.39
N ILE A 216 0.95 18.48 -9.61
CA ILE A 216 0.76 17.05 -9.84
C ILE A 216 2.04 16.22 -9.63
N ASP A 217 3.21 16.86 -9.53
CA ASP A 217 4.49 16.23 -9.20
C ASP A 217 4.60 15.95 -7.70
N ASN A 218 3.69 15.10 -7.25
CA ASN A 218 3.53 14.73 -5.86
C ASN A 218 3.61 13.21 -5.71
N ARG A 219 4.02 12.73 -4.52
CA ARG A 219 4.07 11.29 -4.20
C ARG A 219 2.75 10.54 -4.45
N ASN A 220 1.62 11.24 -4.36
CA ASN A 220 0.30 10.73 -4.73
C ASN A 220 0.21 10.22 -6.19
N ILE A 221 1.12 10.68 -7.06
CA ILE A 221 1.36 10.15 -8.40
C ILE A 221 2.69 9.39 -8.44
N THR A 222 3.80 10.03 -8.06
CA THR A 222 5.16 9.52 -8.28
C THR A 222 5.52 8.30 -7.43
N GLU A 223 4.71 7.97 -6.42
CA GLU A 223 4.81 6.74 -5.61
C GLU A 223 3.63 5.80 -5.91
N ASP A 224 2.39 6.27 -5.76
CA ASP A 224 1.22 5.39 -5.82
C ASP A 224 0.97 4.80 -7.23
N VAL A 225 1.32 5.52 -8.31
CA VAL A 225 1.20 4.96 -9.67
C VAL A 225 2.24 3.84 -9.92
N PRO A 226 3.55 4.09 -9.80
CA PRO A 226 4.55 3.05 -10.08
C PRO A 226 4.59 1.91 -9.06
N ASP A 227 4.25 2.14 -7.79
CA ASP A 227 4.41 1.11 -6.75
C ASP A 227 3.10 0.34 -6.47
N LEU A 228 1.93 0.96 -6.66
CA LEU A 228 0.62 0.29 -6.48
C LEU A 228 -0.05 -0.04 -7.81
N LEU A 229 -0.35 0.96 -8.65
CA LEU A 229 -1.15 0.69 -9.86
C LEU A 229 -0.41 -0.18 -10.87
N VAL A 230 0.89 0.04 -11.08
CA VAL A 230 1.69 -0.80 -11.99
C VAL A 230 1.80 -2.24 -11.47
N SER A 231 1.94 -2.43 -10.15
CA SER A 231 1.98 -3.78 -9.57
C SER A 231 0.62 -4.48 -9.70
N TRP A 232 -0.48 -3.79 -9.38
CA TRP A 232 -1.84 -4.33 -9.52
C TRP A 232 -2.20 -4.62 -10.98
N HIS A 233 -1.79 -3.77 -11.93
CA HIS A 233 -1.96 -4.00 -13.36
C HIS A 233 -1.27 -5.30 -13.80
N GLY A 234 0.00 -5.46 -13.44
CA GLY A 234 0.75 -6.68 -13.77
C GLY A 234 0.11 -7.94 -13.19
N LEU A 235 -0.34 -7.89 -11.93
CA LEU A 235 -1.06 -8.99 -11.29
C LEU A 235 -2.37 -9.30 -12.02
N ALA A 236 -3.17 -8.29 -12.37
CA ALA A 236 -4.42 -8.47 -13.11
C ALA A 236 -4.19 -9.14 -14.46
N GLU A 237 -3.22 -8.66 -15.26
CA GLU A 237 -2.87 -9.25 -16.55
C GLU A 237 -2.46 -10.73 -16.41
N LYS A 238 -1.58 -11.02 -15.44
CA LYS A 238 -1.11 -12.39 -15.17
C LYS A 238 -2.25 -13.34 -14.74
N LEU A 239 -3.28 -12.79 -14.11
CA LEU A 239 -4.47 -13.52 -13.67
C LEU A 239 -5.59 -13.58 -14.74
N GLY A 240 -5.40 -12.91 -15.88
CA GLY A 240 -6.40 -12.81 -16.95
C GLY A 240 -7.62 -11.98 -16.58
N ILE A 241 -7.42 -10.91 -15.80
CA ILE A 241 -8.44 -9.92 -15.43
C ILE A 241 -8.32 -8.72 -16.37
N ASP A 242 -9.44 -8.16 -16.80
CA ASP A 242 -9.45 -6.90 -17.54
C ASP A 242 -9.05 -5.74 -16.61
N ALA A 243 -7.82 -5.24 -16.81
CA ALA A 243 -7.25 -4.14 -16.03
C ALA A 243 -7.41 -2.76 -16.69
N SER A 244 -8.27 -2.62 -17.71
CA SER A 244 -8.44 -1.37 -18.47
C SER A 244 -8.63 -0.11 -17.61
N PRO A 245 -9.42 -0.12 -16.51
CA PRO A 245 -9.52 1.04 -15.61
C PRO A 245 -8.19 1.45 -14.98
N ILE A 246 -7.39 0.49 -14.51
CA ILE A 246 -6.06 0.74 -13.95
C ILE A 246 -5.12 1.23 -15.06
N ALA A 247 -5.14 0.57 -16.22
CA ALA A 247 -4.31 0.90 -17.36
C ALA A 247 -4.50 2.34 -17.84
N ALA A 248 -5.76 2.81 -17.87
CA ALA A 248 -6.11 4.17 -18.27
C ALA A 248 -5.49 5.23 -17.34
N ILE A 249 -5.55 5.00 -16.02
CA ILE A 249 -4.93 5.90 -15.04
C ILE A 249 -3.41 5.91 -15.18
N ILE A 250 -2.78 4.76 -15.38
CA ILE A 250 -1.34 4.69 -15.62
C ILE A 250 -0.95 5.46 -16.88
N VAL A 251 -1.66 5.29 -18.00
CA VAL A 251 -1.40 6.06 -19.25
C VAL A 251 -1.50 7.56 -19.00
N LEU A 252 -2.58 8.01 -18.35
CA LEU A 252 -2.78 9.42 -18.06
C LEU A 252 -1.66 9.98 -17.17
N ALA A 253 -1.23 9.22 -16.15
CA ALA A 253 -0.10 9.61 -15.30
C ALA A 253 1.21 9.70 -16.09
N GLU A 254 1.52 8.70 -16.93
CA GLU A 254 2.74 8.69 -17.75
C GLU A 254 2.78 9.89 -18.72
N VAL A 255 1.65 10.19 -19.37
CA VAL A 255 1.53 11.33 -20.29
C VAL A 255 1.62 12.67 -19.55
N ALA A 256 0.90 12.83 -18.44
CA ALA A 256 0.88 14.08 -17.68
C ALA A 256 2.24 14.38 -17.02
N MET A 257 2.95 13.34 -16.56
CA MET A 257 4.22 13.48 -15.85
C MET A 257 5.45 13.37 -16.76
N GLY A 258 5.29 12.95 -18.02
CA GLY A 258 6.42 12.66 -18.91
C GLY A 258 7.32 11.53 -18.38
N ALA A 259 6.73 10.52 -17.73
CA ALA A 259 7.45 9.44 -17.05
C ALA A 259 7.04 8.05 -17.56
N GLU A 260 7.96 7.08 -17.50
CA GLU A 260 7.70 5.68 -17.89
C GLU A 260 7.42 4.80 -16.66
N TYR A 261 6.29 5.02 -15.97
CA TYR A 261 5.95 4.31 -14.73
C TYR A 261 5.82 2.80 -14.90
N ARG A 262 5.27 2.30 -16.01
CA ARG A 262 5.19 0.85 -16.29
C ARG A 262 6.56 0.18 -16.32
N LYS A 263 7.56 0.91 -16.80
CA LYS A 263 8.94 0.42 -16.96
C LYS A 263 9.74 0.51 -15.66
N THR A 264 9.57 1.62 -14.93
CA THR A 264 10.39 1.96 -13.75
C THR A 264 9.80 1.49 -12.42
N GLY A 265 8.48 1.37 -12.34
CA GLY A 265 7.72 0.93 -11.18
C GLY A 265 7.84 -0.55 -10.85
N ARG A 266 7.07 -1.00 -9.86
CA ARG A 266 7.02 -2.39 -9.36
C ARG A 266 6.21 -3.29 -10.30
N ASN A 267 6.64 -3.39 -11.55
CA ASN A 267 6.11 -4.39 -12.48
C ASN A 267 6.53 -5.81 -12.06
N LEU A 268 5.90 -6.83 -12.65
CA LEU A 268 6.16 -8.22 -12.26
C LEU A 268 7.62 -8.65 -12.42
N ARG A 269 8.36 -8.09 -13.38
CA ARG A 269 9.80 -8.38 -13.53
C ARG A 269 10.58 -7.85 -12.32
N LYS A 270 10.31 -6.60 -11.90
CA LYS A 270 10.98 -6.00 -10.74
C LYS A 270 10.63 -6.70 -9.43
N LEU A 271 9.44 -7.29 -9.35
CA LEU A 271 8.97 -8.10 -8.21
C LEU A 271 9.38 -9.58 -8.31
N HIS A 272 10.15 -9.98 -9.32
CA HIS A 272 10.56 -11.37 -9.56
C HIS A 272 9.39 -12.37 -9.74
N LEU A 273 8.28 -11.90 -10.33
CA LEU A 273 7.05 -12.66 -10.58
C LEU A 273 6.73 -12.91 -12.07
N ASP A 274 7.52 -12.36 -13.00
CA ASP A 274 7.28 -12.48 -14.44
C ASP A 274 7.42 -13.93 -14.94
N GLY A 275 8.39 -14.68 -14.42
CA GLY A 275 8.61 -16.10 -14.71
C GLY A 275 7.64 -17.06 -14.01
N VAL A 276 6.94 -16.62 -12.95
CA VAL A 276 6.07 -17.47 -12.13
C VAL A 276 4.80 -17.82 -12.89
N GLY A 277 4.41 -19.10 -12.93
CA GLY A 277 3.18 -19.52 -13.60
C GLY A 277 1.92 -19.01 -12.90
N ARG A 278 0.78 -18.84 -13.59
CA ARG A 278 -0.45 -18.33 -12.95
C ARG A 278 -0.89 -19.16 -11.73
N SER A 279 -0.89 -20.48 -11.85
CA SER A 279 -1.32 -21.37 -10.76
C SER A 279 -0.35 -21.33 -9.58
N GLU A 280 0.96 -21.25 -9.88
CA GLU A 280 2.01 -21.12 -8.88
C GLU A 280 1.91 -19.78 -8.14
N LEU A 281 1.71 -18.68 -8.88
CA LEU A 281 1.51 -17.35 -8.32
C LEU A 281 0.34 -17.33 -7.33
N VAL A 282 -0.80 -17.91 -7.72
CA VAL A 282 -1.97 -18.02 -6.82
C VAL A 282 -1.62 -18.84 -5.59
N ALA A 283 -0.98 -20.01 -5.75
CA ALA A 283 -0.60 -20.86 -4.64
C ALA A 283 0.38 -20.18 -3.65
N MET A 284 1.30 -19.36 -4.14
CA MET A 284 2.26 -18.62 -3.30
C MET A 284 1.60 -17.62 -2.34
N PHE A 285 0.47 -17.03 -2.73
CA PHE A 285 -0.11 -15.88 -2.02
C PHE A 285 -1.55 -16.09 -1.54
N SER A 286 -2.16 -17.24 -1.86
CA SER A 286 -3.44 -17.65 -1.29
C SER A 286 -3.32 -17.92 0.21
N PRO A 287 -4.37 -17.64 1.01
CA PRO A 287 -4.40 -18.07 2.40
C PRO A 287 -4.18 -19.57 2.51
N PHE A 288 -3.40 -20.00 3.50
CA PHE A 288 -3.26 -21.41 3.82
C PHE A 288 -4.64 -21.99 4.10
N GLN A 289 -5.12 -22.90 3.25
CA GLN A 289 -6.24 -23.76 3.59
C GLN A 289 -5.69 -24.79 4.58
N ALA A 290 -5.78 -24.51 5.88
CA ALA A 290 -5.80 -25.61 6.83
C ALA A 290 -7.01 -26.47 6.43
N THR A 291 -6.74 -27.66 5.89
CA THR A 291 -7.76 -28.68 5.70
C THR A 291 -8.56 -28.74 7.00
N GLN A 292 -9.87 -28.52 6.91
CA GLN A 292 -10.81 -28.78 8.00
C GLN A 292 -10.69 -30.24 8.39
N ASN A 293 -9.75 -30.53 9.29
CA ASN A 293 -9.56 -31.78 10.00
C ASN A 293 -8.77 -31.44 11.26
N GLU A 294 -9.42 -30.69 12.14
CA GLU A 294 -9.34 -30.94 13.57
C GLU A 294 -10.60 -30.36 14.21
N ALA A 295 -11.59 -31.25 14.32
CA ALA A 295 -12.69 -31.11 15.22
C ALA A 295 -12.17 -31.14 16.67
N ARG A 296 -12.83 -30.37 17.55
CA ARG A 296 -12.83 -30.52 19.02
C ARG A 296 -11.52 -30.16 19.73
N LEU A 297 -11.49 -28.99 20.37
CA LEU A 297 -11.76 -28.80 21.81
C LEU A 297 -11.74 -27.30 22.16
#